data_AF-G8SF40-F1
#
_entry.id   AF-G8SF40-F1
#
_cell.length_a   1.000
_cell.length_b   1.000
_cell.length_c   1.000
_cell.angle_alpha   90.00
_cell.angle_beta   90.00
_cell.angle_gamma   90.00
#
_symmetry.space_group_name_H-M   'P 1'
#
loop_
_entity.id
_entity.type
_entity.pdbx_description
1 polymer ?
#
loop_
_entity_poly.entity_id
_entity_poly.type
_entity_poly.pdbx_seq_one_letter_code
_entity_poly.pdbx_strand_id
1 'polypeptide(L)'
;MNSWNHAVSAARKWGGEPDHYIAVEEFLDSSKEIFGDVRHRSMYHHTAGVWLCQRIFGRTITVPKINGHGSVDIPVRLIAERHVIEDLGWLPSPADYIAGMPIKPWMSGSQRKELPLSHLLQGEPA
;
A
#
# COMPACT_ATOMS: atom_id res chain seq x y z
N MET A 1 7.04 0.15 -10.10
CA MET A 1 6.91 1.56 -10.56
C MET A 1 6.97 2.45 -9.30
N ASN A 2 6.97 3.80 -9.37
CA ASN A 2 6.84 4.64 -8.17
C ASN A 2 5.44 5.27 -8.14
N SER A 3 5.01 5.78 -6.98
CA SER A 3 3.66 6.31 -6.76
C SER A 3 3.27 7.37 -7.79
N TRP A 4 4.20 8.27 -8.15
CA TRP A 4 3.96 9.28 -9.18
C TRP A 4 3.67 8.67 -10.56
N ASN A 5 4.44 7.68 -10.99
CA ASN A 5 4.21 7.01 -12.27
C ASN A 5 2.87 6.26 -12.28
N HIS A 6 2.44 5.69 -11.15
CA HIS A 6 1.09 5.13 -11.03
C HIS A 6 0.02 6.23 -11.13
N ALA A 7 0.19 7.36 -10.45
CA ALA A 7 -0.74 8.49 -10.56
C ALA A 7 -0.87 9.01 -12.01
N VAL A 8 0.24 9.07 -12.74
CA VAL A 8 0.25 9.38 -14.19
C VAL A 8 -0.50 8.32 -14.99
N SER A 9 -0.32 7.04 -14.69
CA SER A 9 -1.08 5.95 -15.32
C SER A 9 -2.59 6.08 -15.04
N ALA A 10 -2.96 6.45 -13.82
CA ALA A 10 -4.35 6.71 -13.41
C ALA A 10 -4.99 7.82 -14.24
N ALA A 11 -4.31 8.97 -14.31
CA ALA A 11 -4.75 10.15 -15.06
C ALA A 11 -4.93 9.83 -16.55
N ARG A 12 -4.01 9.06 -17.14
CA ARG A 12 -4.14 8.59 -18.53
C ARG A 12 -5.35 7.69 -18.74
N LYS A 13 -5.72 6.88 -17.74
CA LYS A 13 -6.83 5.94 -17.84
C LYS A 13 -8.20 6.59 -17.65
N TRP A 14 -8.33 7.51 -16.70
CA TRP A 14 -9.65 8.02 -16.29
C TRP A 14 -9.83 9.54 -16.44
N GLY A 15 -8.76 10.29 -16.75
CA GLY A 15 -8.78 11.75 -16.83
C GLY A 15 -8.30 12.43 -15.55
N GLY A 16 -8.40 13.75 -15.50
CA GLY A 16 -7.81 14.57 -14.45
C GLY A 16 -6.28 14.58 -14.46
N GLU A 17 -5.72 15.16 -13.41
CA GLU A 17 -4.27 15.27 -13.18
C GLU A 17 -3.76 14.20 -12.20
N PRO A 18 -2.47 13.79 -12.27
CA PRO A 18 -1.86 12.85 -11.32
C PRO A 18 -2.12 13.20 -9.84
N ASP A 19 -2.17 14.49 -9.50
CA ASP A 19 -2.41 14.96 -8.14
C ASP A 19 -3.77 14.53 -7.57
N HIS A 20 -4.76 14.23 -8.41
CA HIS A 20 -6.04 13.68 -7.95
C HIS A 20 -5.91 12.25 -7.42
N TYR A 21 -4.85 11.53 -7.80
CA TYR A 21 -4.65 10.12 -7.50
C TYR A 21 -3.52 9.90 -6.49
N ILE A 22 -2.57 10.83 -6.39
CA ILE A 22 -1.29 10.62 -5.72
C ILE A 22 -1.44 10.14 -4.27
N ALA A 23 -2.44 10.65 -3.53
CA ALA A 23 -2.67 10.24 -2.15
C ALA A 23 -2.97 8.74 -2.00
N VAL A 24 -3.72 8.15 -2.94
CA VAL A 24 -4.00 6.70 -2.95
C VAL A 24 -2.75 5.90 -3.32
N GLU A 25 -2.02 6.39 -4.32
CA GLU A 25 -0.83 5.73 -4.87
C GLU A 25 0.34 5.73 -3.87
N GLU A 26 0.54 6.84 -3.15
CA GLU A 26 1.54 6.96 -2.08
C GLU A 26 1.16 6.13 -0.86
N PHE A 27 -0.12 6.03 -0.51
CA PHE A 27 -0.53 5.18 0.59
C PHE A 27 -0.20 3.71 0.35
N LEU A 28 -0.48 3.19 -0.85
CA LEU A 28 -0.14 1.81 -1.22
C LEU A 28 1.37 1.55 -1.15
N ASP A 29 2.17 2.55 -1.53
CA ASP A 29 3.63 2.48 -1.52
C ASP A 29 4.27 2.93 -0.19
N SER A 30 3.50 3.41 0.77
CA SER A 30 4.01 4.01 2.01
C SER A 30 4.89 3.06 2.82
N SER A 31 4.66 1.75 2.70
CA SER A 31 5.49 0.72 3.32
C SER A 31 6.96 0.73 2.88
N LYS A 32 7.31 1.46 1.81
CA LYS A 32 8.69 1.74 1.40
C LYS A 32 9.48 2.51 2.46
N GLU A 33 8.80 3.22 3.37
CA GLU A 33 9.45 3.85 4.54
C GLU A 33 9.98 2.81 5.55
N ILE A 34 9.43 1.60 5.53
CA ILE A 34 9.77 0.49 6.43
C ILE A 34 10.70 -0.51 5.73
N PHE A 35 10.39 -0.88 4.49
CA PHE A 35 11.10 -1.90 3.71
C PHE A 35 11.59 -1.33 2.38
N GLY A 36 12.92 -1.32 2.17
CA GLY A 36 13.53 -0.86 0.92
C GLY A 36 13.50 -1.87 -0.25
N ASP A 37 12.84 -3.02 -0.08
CA ASP A 37 12.76 -4.08 -1.08
C ASP A 37 11.31 -4.55 -1.29
N VAL A 38 11.12 -5.46 -2.26
CA VAL A 38 9.81 -5.97 -2.72
C VAL A 38 8.89 -6.51 -1.63
N ARG A 39 9.43 -6.86 -0.45
CA ARG A 39 8.62 -7.28 0.70
C ARG A 39 7.68 -6.19 1.19
N HIS A 40 7.97 -4.91 0.92
CA HIS A 40 7.07 -3.80 1.25
C HIS A 40 5.64 -4.02 0.74
N ARG A 41 5.50 -4.72 -0.40
CA ARG A 41 4.22 -5.03 -1.04
C ARG A 41 3.31 -5.91 -0.19
N SER A 42 3.86 -6.71 0.73
CA SER A 42 3.05 -7.56 1.61
C SER A 42 2.17 -6.76 2.59
N MET A 43 2.45 -5.46 2.77
CA MET A 43 1.69 -4.60 3.67
C MET A 43 0.35 -4.16 3.06
N TYR A 44 0.35 -3.70 1.81
CA TYR A 44 -0.82 -3.07 1.20
C TYR A 44 -1.17 -3.53 -0.22
N HIS A 45 -0.29 -4.25 -0.94
CA HIS A 45 -0.55 -4.71 -2.31
C HIS A 45 -1.40 -5.99 -2.35
N HIS A 46 -2.51 -6.02 -1.62
CA HIS A 46 -3.44 -7.14 -1.57
C HIS A 46 -4.88 -6.67 -1.30
N THR A 47 -5.86 -7.57 -1.38
CA THR A 47 -7.30 -7.27 -1.21
C THR A 47 -7.62 -6.42 0.03
N ALA A 48 -7.01 -6.69 1.18
CA ALA A 48 -7.25 -5.89 2.40
C ALA A 48 -6.69 -4.46 2.32
N GLY A 49 -5.55 -4.24 1.63
CA GLY A 49 -5.00 -2.90 1.41
C GLY A 49 -5.84 -2.09 0.43
N VAL A 50 -6.36 -2.73 -0.63
CA VAL A 50 -7.37 -2.13 -1.53
C VAL A 50 -8.60 -1.67 -0.75
N TRP A 51 -9.13 -2.51 0.14
CA TRP A 51 -10.27 -2.12 0.97
C TRP A 51 -9.94 -0.98 1.94
N LEU A 52 -8.74 -1.00 2.51
CA LEU A 52 -8.26 0.05 3.41
C LEU A 52 -8.16 1.40 2.70
N CYS A 53 -7.73 1.43 1.43
CA CYS A 53 -7.75 2.65 0.62
C CYS A 53 -9.15 3.29 0.60
N GLN A 54 -10.20 2.49 0.38
CA GLN A 54 -11.58 3.01 0.39
C GLN A 54 -11.99 3.57 1.76
N ARG A 55 -11.50 2.97 2.85
CA ARG A 55 -11.79 3.45 4.21
C ARG A 55 -11.15 4.80 4.48
N ILE A 56 -9.97 5.05 3.92
CA ILE A 56 -9.18 6.27 4.13
C ILE A 56 -9.65 7.38 3.20
N PHE A 57 -9.72 7.10 1.89
CA PHE A 57 -9.96 8.12 0.86
C PHE A 57 -11.42 8.24 0.43
N GLY A 58 -12.31 7.42 1.01
CA GLY A 58 -13.72 7.38 0.67
C GLY A 58 -14.05 6.43 -0.48
N ARG A 59 -15.31 6.46 -0.92
CA ARG A 59 -15.82 5.51 -1.92
C ARG A 59 -15.32 5.82 -3.32
N THR A 60 -15.25 7.10 -3.66
CA THR A 60 -14.94 7.60 -5.00
C THR A 60 -14.08 8.85 -4.93
N ILE A 61 -13.30 9.09 -5.97
CA ILE A 61 -12.62 10.36 -6.25
C ILE A 61 -13.25 10.95 -7.52
N THR A 62 -13.67 12.21 -7.45
CA THR A 62 -14.23 12.94 -8.57
C THR A 62 -13.12 13.65 -9.33
N VAL A 63 -13.00 13.41 -10.64
CA VAL A 63 -12.00 14.05 -11.50
C VAL A 63 -12.63 14.61 -12.77
N PRO A 64 -11.99 15.58 -13.47
CA PRO A 64 -12.38 15.99 -14.81
C PRO A 64 -12.34 14.82 -15.80
N LYS A 65 -13.34 14.72 -16.69
CA LYS A 65 -13.35 13.69 -17.74
C LYS A 65 -12.18 13.89 -18.71
N ILE A 66 -11.63 12.78 -19.21
CA ILE A 66 -10.58 12.79 -20.24
C ILE A 66 -11.05 13.43 -21.55
N ASN A 67 -12.31 13.21 -21.92
CA ASN A 67 -12.91 13.73 -23.15
C ASN A 67 -14.24 14.42 -22.83
N GLY A 68 -14.39 15.65 -23.32
CA GLY A 68 -15.61 16.46 -23.18
C GLY A 68 -15.68 17.24 -21.87
N HIS A 69 -16.88 17.74 -21.55
CA HIS A 69 -17.13 18.58 -20.38
C HIS A 69 -17.70 17.75 -19.20
N GLY A 70 -17.33 18.15 -17.98
CA GLY A 70 -17.84 17.60 -16.72
C GLY A 70 -16.85 16.72 -15.97
N SER A 71 -17.33 16.05 -14.92
CA SER A 71 -16.55 15.19 -14.03
C SER A 71 -17.00 13.73 -14.09
N VAL A 72 -16.15 12.85 -13.58
CA VAL A 72 -16.41 11.42 -13.41
C VAL A 72 -15.98 10.99 -12.00
N ASP A 73 -16.80 10.17 -11.37
CA ASP A 73 -16.50 9.55 -10.08
C ASP A 73 -15.85 8.20 -10.29
N ILE A 74 -14.62 8.06 -9.80
CA ILE A 74 -13.83 6.84 -9.93
C ILE A 74 -13.79 6.15 -8.57
N PRO A 75 -14.20 4.87 -8.46
CA PRO A 75 -14.08 4.14 -7.21
C PRO A 75 -12.63 4.05 -6.74
N VAL A 76 -12.37 4.38 -5.47
CA VAL A 76 -11.01 4.33 -4.89
C VAL A 76 -10.41 2.93 -5.01
N ARG A 77 -11.24 1.89 -4.83
CA ARG A 77 -10.80 0.50 -4.98
C ARG A 77 -10.31 0.19 -6.39
N LEU A 78 -10.91 0.79 -7.42
CA LEU A 78 -10.49 0.60 -8.81
C LEU A 78 -9.08 1.19 -9.05
N ILE A 79 -8.80 2.35 -8.43
CA ILE A 79 -7.48 2.99 -8.46
C ILE A 79 -6.45 2.08 -7.78
N ALA A 80 -6.77 1.60 -6.58
CA ALA A 80 -5.89 0.71 -5.82
C ALA A 80 -5.65 -0.65 -6.51
N GLU A 81 -6.70 -1.27 -7.06
CA GLU A 81 -6.59 -2.52 -7.81
C GLU A 81 -5.70 -2.34 -9.05
N ARG A 82 -5.83 -1.21 -9.75
CA ARG A 82 -4.96 -0.88 -10.90
C ARG A 82 -3.49 -0.82 -10.48
N HIS A 83 -3.19 -0.09 -9.40
CA HIS A 83 -1.83 0.00 -8.87
C HIS A 83 -1.23 -1.39 -8.61
N VAL A 84 -1.98 -2.24 -7.88
CA VAL A 84 -1.52 -3.58 -7.51
C VAL A 84 -1.30 -4.45 -8.76
N ILE A 85 -2.22 -4.40 -9.73
CA ILE A 85 -2.10 -5.16 -10.98
C ILE A 85 -0.94 -4.65 -11.85
N GLU A 86 -0.68 -3.34 -11.89
CA GLU A 86 0.47 -2.79 -12.62
C GLU A 86 1.80 -3.28 -12.03
N ASP A 87 1.86 -3.50 -10.72
CA ASP A 87 3.07 -3.89 -10.01
C ASP A 87 3.27 -5.41 -9.92
N LEU A 88 2.19 -6.20 -9.89
CA LEU A 88 2.22 -7.65 -9.65
C LEU A 88 1.64 -8.49 -10.80
N GLY A 89 0.84 -7.90 -11.69
CA GLY A 89 0.11 -8.61 -12.74
C GLY A 89 -1.18 -9.30 -12.28
N TRP A 90 -1.47 -9.31 -10.98
CA TRP A 90 -2.69 -9.87 -10.37
C TRP A 90 -2.95 -9.24 -9.00
N LEU A 91 -4.12 -9.50 -8.40
CA LEU A 91 -4.49 -9.02 -7.07
C LEU A 91 -4.40 -10.16 -6.03
N PRO A 92 -3.35 -10.19 -5.18
CA PRO A 92 -3.26 -11.18 -4.12
C PRO A 92 -4.16 -10.86 -2.93
N SER A 93 -4.37 -11.85 -2.08
CA SER A 93 -4.91 -11.71 -0.73
C SER A 93 -3.78 -11.70 0.31
N PRO A 94 -4.04 -11.30 1.57
CA PRO A 94 -3.07 -11.47 2.64
C PRO A 94 -2.59 -12.92 2.81
N ALA A 95 -3.47 -13.90 2.53
CA ALA A 95 -3.16 -15.32 2.64
C ALA A 95 -2.02 -15.74 1.70
N ASP A 96 -1.94 -15.16 0.51
CA ASP A 96 -0.89 -15.47 -0.47
C ASP A 96 0.50 -15.07 0.05
N TYR A 97 0.59 -13.96 0.78
CA TYR A 97 1.86 -13.52 1.39
C TYR A 97 2.29 -14.36 2.59
N ILE A 98 1.34 -14.90 3.36
CA ILE A 98 1.65 -15.68 4.58
C ILE A 98 1.62 -17.20 4.38
N ALA A 99 1.26 -17.69 3.19
CA ALA A 99 1.06 -19.12 2.91
C ALA A 99 2.26 -20.01 3.32
N GLY A 100 3.48 -19.49 3.17
CA GLY A 100 4.73 -20.19 3.56
C GLY A 100 5.38 -19.67 4.84
N MET A 101 4.74 -18.76 5.58
CA MET A 101 5.36 -18.12 6.74
C MET A 101 5.48 -19.10 7.92
N PRO A 102 6.69 -19.35 8.46
CA PRO A 102 6.82 -20.19 9.64
C PRO A 102 6.20 -19.49 10.84
N ILE A 103 5.30 -20.20 11.52
CA ILE A 103 4.75 -19.73 12.80
C ILE A 103 5.85 -19.79 13.86
N LYS A 104 6.13 -18.64 14.48
CA LYS A 104 7.11 -18.52 15.58
C LYS A 104 6.38 -18.43 16.92
N PRO A 105 6.99 -18.86 18.04
CA PRO A 105 6.33 -18.86 19.35
C PRO A 105 5.73 -17.50 19.76
N TRP A 106 6.34 -16.38 19.37
CA TRP A 106 5.84 -15.04 19.67
C TRP A 106 4.52 -14.69 18.96
N MET A 107 4.13 -15.42 17.92
CA MET A 107 2.88 -15.20 17.17
C MET A 107 1.66 -15.83 17.84
N SER A 108 1.85 -16.71 18.83
CA SER A 108 0.79 -17.58 19.40
C SER A 108 0.44 -17.27 20.87
N GLY A 109 0.87 -16.14 21.42
CA GLY A 109 0.51 -15.73 22.79
C GLY A 109 1.44 -14.70 23.41
N SER A 110 1.08 -14.21 24.60
CA SER A 110 1.87 -13.23 25.36
C SER A 110 3.17 -13.85 25.88
N GLN A 111 4.29 -13.57 25.21
CA GLN A 111 5.63 -13.87 25.73
C GLN A 111 6.16 -12.62 26.42
N ARG A 112 6.47 -12.71 27.73
CA ARG A 112 7.12 -11.62 28.45
C ARG A 112 8.54 -11.47 27.91
N LYS A 113 8.81 -10.41 27.15
CA LYS A 113 10.18 -10.05 26.78
C LYS A 113 10.85 -9.45 28.01
N GLU A 114 11.73 -10.19 28.67
CA GLU A 114 12.68 -9.57 29.58
C GLU A 114 13.71 -8.83 28.75
N LEU A 115 13.69 -7.50 28.80
CA LEU A 115 14.70 -6.63 28.22
C LEU A 115 15.64 -6.21 29.36
N PRO A 116 16.70 -7.00 29.67
CA PRO A 116 17.66 -6.59 30.68
C PRO A 116 18.30 -5.26 30.28
N LEU A 117 18.49 -4.38 31.26
CA LEU A 117 19.01 -3.02 31.04
C LEU A 117 20.36 -3.03 30.29
N SER A 118 21.15 -4.10 30.44
CA SER A 118 22.40 -4.31 29.71
C SER A 118 22.25 -4.34 28.19
N HIS A 119 21.11 -4.76 27.63
CA HIS A 119 20.85 -4.76 26.19
C HIS A 119 20.60 -3.35 25.62
N LEU A 120 20.20 -2.40 26.47
CA LEU A 120 20.01 -0.99 26.09
C LEU A 120 21.29 -0.17 26.21
N LEU A 121 22.27 -0.68 26.96
CA LEU A 121 23.53 0.01 27.28
C LEU A 121 24.72 -0.44 26.42
N GLN A 122 24.50 -1.31 25.42
CA GLN A 122 25.55 -1.73 24.47
C GLN A 122 25.66 -0.75 23.29
N GLY A 123 26.35 0.37 23.53
CA GLY A 123 26.83 1.35 22.56
C GLY A 123 27.23 2.62 23.32
N GLU A 124 28.48 3.09 23.36
CA GLU A 124 29.53 3.09 22.33
C GLU A 124 30.91 2.68 22.91
N PRO A 125 31.83 2.10 22.11
CA PRO A 125 33.25 2.14 22.44
C PRO A 125 33.78 3.57 22.24
N ALA A 126 34.54 4.04 23.24
CA ALA A 126 35.26 5.32 23.25
C ALA A 126 36.36 5.40 22.18
#